data_AF-A0A2N7AXG7-F1
#
_entry.id   AF-A0A2N7AXG7-F1
#
_cell.length_a   1.000
_cell.length_b   1.000
_cell.length_c   1.000
_cell.angle_alpha   90.00
_cell.angle_beta   90.00
_cell.angle_gamma   90.00
#
_symmetry.space_group_name_H-M   'P 1'
#
loop_
_entity.id
_entity.type
_entity.pdbx_description
1 polymer ?
#
loop_
_entity_poly.entity_id
_entity_poly.type
_entity_poly.pdbx_seq_one_letter_code
_entity_poly.pdbx_strand_id
1 'polypeptide(L)'
;MKLKDILYRRQYKIELLKDVPDLKIKDLKSLGIWSNPIDKHYILTLKTANDPNETPINFENDFKKLTGLSSEDFKIEAKYGPMTLQNASDSPWI
;
A
#
# COMPACT_ATOMS: atom_id res chain seq x y z
N MET A 1 -9.28 -0.32 21.17
CA MET A 1 -8.95 -1.00 19.88
C MET A 1 -8.04 -2.17 20.24
N LYS A 2 -8.49 -3.43 20.11
CA LYS A 2 -7.72 -4.60 20.57
C LYS A 2 -6.65 -4.93 19.52
N LEU A 3 -5.41 -5.21 19.96
CA LEU A 3 -4.25 -5.56 19.12
C LEU A 3 -4.55 -6.59 18.00
N LYS A 4 -5.52 -7.49 18.25
CA LYS A 4 -5.98 -8.50 17.28
C LYS A 4 -6.49 -7.91 15.97
N ASP A 5 -7.12 -6.73 15.97
CA ASP A 5 -7.70 -6.14 14.74
C ASP A 5 -6.65 -5.58 13.78
N ILE A 6 -5.41 -5.36 14.23
CA ILE A 6 -4.31 -4.82 13.42
C ILE A 6 -3.53 -5.97 12.76
N LEU A 7 -3.46 -7.14 13.42
CA LEU A 7 -2.71 -8.31 12.97
C LEU A 7 -3.27 -8.95 11.68
N TYR A 8 -4.54 -8.69 11.35
CA TYR A 8 -5.19 -9.23 10.15
C TYR A 8 -5.42 -8.20 9.05
N ARG A 9 -4.84 -7.00 9.15
CA ARG A 9 -5.03 -5.97 8.11
C ARG A 9 -4.11 -6.24 6.95
N ARG A 10 -4.67 -6.18 5.74
CA ARG A 10 -3.91 -6.22 4.49
C ARG A 10 -3.05 -4.97 4.39
N GLN A 11 -1.81 -5.18 3.96
CA GLN A 11 -0.88 -4.11 3.61
C GLN A 11 -0.45 -4.26 2.16
N TYR A 12 -0.20 -3.13 1.51
CA TYR A 12 0.29 -3.03 0.15
C TYR A 12 1.59 -2.25 0.16
N LYS A 13 2.65 -2.88 -0.33
CA LYS A 13 3.90 -2.22 -0.69
C LYS A 13 3.77 -1.77 -2.14
N ILE A 14 4.02 -0.49 -2.38
CA ILE A 14 3.83 0.15 -3.68
C ILE A 14 5.14 0.84 -4.02
N GLU A 15 5.70 0.51 -5.17
CA GLU A 15 6.93 1.11 -5.70
C GLU A 15 6.58 1.79 -7.01
N LEU A 16 6.83 3.08 -7.11
CA LEU A 16 6.70 3.80 -8.38
C LEU A 16 8.00 3.71 -9.17
N LEU A 17 7.89 3.74 -10.49
CA LEU A 17 9.05 3.97 -11.35
C LEU A 17 9.63 5.38 -11.11
N LYS A 18 10.92 5.52 -11.40
CA LYS A 18 11.69 6.74 -11.13
C LYS A 18 11.10 8.00 -11.79
N ASP A 19 10.55 7.85 -12.98
CA ASP A 19 10.05 8.97 -13.80
C ASP A 19 8.58 9.33 -13.49
N VAL A 20 7.93 8.56 -12.60
CA VAL A 20 6.54 8.77 -12.21
C VAL A 20 6.48 9.81 -11.08
N PRO A 21 5.63 10.85 -11.18
CA PRO A 21 5.47 11.84 -10.11
C PRO A 21 5.02 11.20 -8.78
N ASP A 22 5.36 11.85 -7.66
CA ASP A 22 4.95 11.35 -6.35
C ASP A 22 3.45 11.30 -6.17
N LEU A 23 3.00 10.32 -5.38
CA LEU A 23 1.60 10.17 -5.06
C LEU A 23 1.13 11.34 -4.20
N LYS A 24 0.00 11.92 -4.59
CA LYS A 24 -0.72 12.88 -3.75
C LYS A 24 -1.49 12.12 -2.67
N ILE A 25 -0.79 11.72 -1.61
CA ILE A 25 -1.34 10.90 -0.52
C ILE A 25 -2.63 11.46 0.08
N LYS A 26 -2.81 12.79 0.08
CA LYS A 26 -4.05 13.44 0.53
C LYS A 26 -5.29 12.95 -0.22
N ASP A 27 -5.16 12.71 -1.51
CA ASP A 27 -6.26 12.29 -2.39
C ASP A 27 -6.52 10.77 -2.27
N LEU A 28 -5.55 10.02 -1.73
CA LEU A 28 -5.60 8.57 -1.57
C LEU A 28 -5.96 8.12 -0.14
N LYS A 29 -6.21 9.05 0.79
CA LYS A 29 -6.54 8.76 2.20
C LYS A 29 -7.78 7.90 2.36
N SER A 30 -8.66 7.83 1.36
CA SER A 30 -9.84 6.95 1.36
C SER A 30 -9.42 5.49 1.42
N LEU A 31 -8.42 5.08 0.63
CA LEU A 31 -7.94 3.70 0.48
C LEU A 31 -7.34 3.10 1.75
N GLY A 32 -6.78 3.92 2.65
CA GLY A 32 -6.08 3.37 3.80
C GLY A 32 -5.25 4.37 4.58
N ILE A 33 -4.41 3.83 5.44
CA ILE A 33 -3.37 4.55 6.17
C ILE A 33 -2.08 4.41 5.37
N TRP A 34 -1.51 5.53 4.95
CA TRP A 34 -0.31 5.57 4.13
C TRP A 34 0.93 5.89 4.95
N SER A 35 2.04 5.25 4.59
CA SER A 35 3.40 5.53 5.04
C SER A 35 4.30 5.63 3.81
N ASN A 36 5.28 6.53 3.84
CA ASN A 36 6.25 6.74 2.77
C ASN A 36 7.66 6.69 3.38
N PRO A 37 8.19 5.49 3.67
CA PRO A 37 9.48 5.35 4.34
C PRO A 37 10.66 5.79 3.46
N ILE A 38 10.56 5.63 2.14
CA ILE A 38 11.62 5.88 1.17
C ILE A 38 11.00 6.53 -0.07
N ASP A 39 11.72 7.42 -0.75
CA ASP A 39 11.25 8.05 -1.99
C ASP A 39 10.71 7.02 -2.99
N LYS A 40 9.57 7.32 -3.65
CA LYS A 40 8.82 6.41 -4.53
C LYS A 40 8.29 5.11 -3.92
N HIS A 41 8.49 4.88 -2.62
CA HIS A 41 8.10 3.64 -1.96
C HIS A 41 7.07 3.89 -0.86
N TYR A 42 5.88 3.36 -1.06
CA TYR A 42 4.75 3.57 -0.19
C TYR A 42 4.29 2.27 0.44
N ILE A 43 3.80 2.38 1.67
CA ILE A 43 3.10 1.31 2.36
C ILE A 43 1.69 1.81 2.66
N LEU A 44 0.70 1.09 2.17
CA LEU A 44 -0.70 1.31 2.52
C LEU A 44 -1.19 0.18 3.42
N THR A 45 -1.75 0.53 4.57
CA THR A 45 -2.46 -0.41 5.46
C THR A 45 -3.96 -0.15 5.37
N LEU A 46 -4.74 -1.17 5.05
CA LEU A 46 -6.21 -1.05 5.04
C LEU A 46 -6.74 -0.75 6.44
N LYS A 47 -7.82 0.03 6.51
CA LYS A 47 -8.39 0.48 7.79
C LYS A 47 -9.07 -0.65 8.55
N THR A 48 -9.60 -1.63 7.82
CA THR A 48 -10.35 -2.77 8.36
C THR A 48 -9.97 -4.06 7.64
N ALA A 49 -10.16 -5.21 8.30
CA ALA A 49 -9.92 -6.52 7.67
C ALA A 49 -10.95 -6.86 6.57
N ASN A 50 -12.17 -6.31 6.66
CA ASN A 50 -13.25 -6.52 5.69
C ASN A 50 -13.32 -5.41 4.63
N ASP A 51 -12.19 -4.77 4.32
CA ASP A 51 -12.14 -3.68 3.35
C ASP A 51 -12.32 -4.27 1.91
N PRO A 52 -13.13 -3.66 1.03
CA PRO A 52 -13.30 -4.14 -0.35
C PRO A 52 -11.98 -4.26 -1.14
N ASN A 53 -10.96 -3.49 -0.73
CA ASN A 53 -9.62 -3.51 -1.30
C ASN A 53 -8.69 -4.53 -0.62
N GLU A 54 -9.21 -5.48 0.15
CA GLU A 54 -8.43 -6.58 0.72
C GLU A 54 -7.86 -7.53 -0.37
N THR A 55 -8.58 -7.68 -1.47
CA THR A 55 -8.10 -8.40 -2.65
C THR A 55 -7.20 -7.50 -3.52
N PRO A 56 -6.00 -7.97 -3.95
CA PRO A 56 -5.06 -7.16 -4.72
C PRO A 56 -5.62 -6.55 -5.99
N ILE A 57 -6.46 -7.31 -6.71
CA ILE A 57 -7.08 -6.87 -7.96
C ILE A 57 -8.00 -5.66 -7.72
N ASN A 58 -8.79 -5.68 -6.64
CA ASN A 58 -9.67 -4.57 -6.30
C ASN A 58 -8.85 -3.33 -5.93
N PHE A 59 -7.83 -3.51 -5.08
CA PHE A 59 -6.95 -2.43 -4.70
C PHE A 59 -6.24 -1.79 -5.90
N GLU A 60 -5.68 -2.60 -6.80
CA GLU A 60 -4.98 -2.12 -7.98
C GLU A 60 -5.92 -1.34 -8.91
N ASN A 61 -7.15 -1.81 -9.11
CA ASN A 61 -8.15 -1.10 -9.92
C ASN A 61 -8.53 0.26 -9.32
N ASP A 62 -8.82 0.31 -8.02
CA ASP A 62 -9.15 1.55 -7.33
C ASP A 62 -7.96 2.51 -7.28
N PHE A 63 -6.75 1.98 -7.07
CA PHE A 63 -5.51 2.74 -7.08
C PHE A 63 -5.26 3.41 -8.44
N LYS A 64 -5.38 2.67 -9.55
CA LYS A 64 -5.26 3.23 -10.90
C LYS A 64 -6.32 4.28 -11.17
N LYS A 65 -7.57 4.03 -10.76
CA LYS A 65 -8.68 4.97 -10.95
C LYS A 65 -8.44 6.31 -10.23
N LEU A 66 -7.85 6.27 -9.03
CA LEU A 66 -7.58 7.46 -8.22
C LEU A 66 -6.30 8.19 -8.62
N THR A 67 -5.29 7.47 -9.08
CA THR A 67 -3.97 8.04 -9.43
C THR A 67 -3.83 8.39 -10.91
N GLY A 68 -4.63 7.76 -11.78
CA GLY A 68 -4.48 7.85 -13.24
C GLY A 68 -3.27 7.09 -13.79
N LEU A 69 -2.56 6.32 -12.96
CA LEU A 69 -1.37 5.57 -13.36
C LEU A 69 -1.73 4.28 -14.12
N SER A 70 -0.84 3.88 -15.02
CA SER A 70 -0.90 2.60 -15.72
C SER A 70 -0.21 1.51 -14.91
N SER A 71 -0.44 0.23 -15.25
CA SER A 71 0.22 -0.91 -14.58
C SER A 71 1.74 -0.93 -14.74
N GLU A 72 2.27 -0.17 -15.71
CA GLU A 72 3.70 -0.11 -16.00
C GLU A 72 4.41 0.90 -15.09
N ASP A 73 3.67 1.87 -14.55
CA ASP A 73 4.20 2.97 -13.74
C ASP A 73 4.55 2.56 -12.30
N PHE A 74 4.12 1.38 -11.86
CA PHE A 74 4.29 0.94 -10.48
C PHE A 74 4.32 -0.58 -10.33
N LYS A 75 4.81 -1.03 -9.18
CA LYS A 75 4.67 -2.41 -8.69
C LYS A 75 3.88 -2.42 -7.39
N ILE A 76 2.93 -3.34 -7.24
CA ILE A 76 2.18 -3.57 -6.01
C ILE A 76 2.48 -4.97 -5.50
N GLU A 77 2.88 -5.07 -4.24
CA GLU A 77 3.05 -6.33 -3.52
C GLU A 77 2.10 -6.33 -2.31
N ALA A 78 1.26 -7.35 -2.20
CA ALA A 78 0.23 -7.44 -1.17
C ALA A 78 0.62 -8.43 -0.07
N LYS A 79 0.64 -7.98 1.19
CA LYS A 79 1.05 -8.76 2.37
C LYS A 79 -0.05 -8.77 3.43
N TYR A 80 -0.23 -9.91 4.11
CA TYR A 80 -1.15 -10.02 5.26
C TYR A 80 -0.39 -9.79 6.57
N GLY A 81 -0.99 -9.00 7.48
CA GLY A 81 -0.48 -8.80 8.82
C GLY A 81 0.73 -7.87 8.90
N PRO A 82 1.11 -7.40 10.10
CA PRO A 82 1.91 -6.22 10.24
C PRO A 82 3.29 -6.51 9.67
N MET A 83 3.76 -5.68 8.73
CA MET A 83 5.18 -5.37 8.74
C MET A 83 5.46 -4.80 10.13
N THR A 84 5.90 -5.66 11.06
CA THR A 84 6.74 -5.17 12.14
C THR A 84 7.88 -4.41 11.46
N LEU A 85 8.32 -3.29 12.03
CA LEU A 85 9.47 -2.53 11.51
C LEU A 85 10.68 -3.43 11.19
N GLN A 86 10.78 -4.59 11.84
CA GLN A 86 11.71 -5.69 11.52
C GLN A 86 11.52 -6.27 10.10
N ASN A 87 10.32 -6.71 9.71
CA ASN A 87 10.12 -7.30 8.38
C ASN A 87 10.22 -6.29 7.22
N ALA A 88 9.98 -5.00 7.49
CA ALA A 88 10.21 -3.91 6.53
C ALA A 88 11.70 -3.55 6.38
N SER A 89 12.51 -3.80 7.41
CA SER A 89 13.97 -3.66 7.39
C SER A 89 14.66 -4.88 6.76
N ASP A 90 14.10 -6.08 6.92
CA ASP A 90 14.68 -7.36 6.46
C ASP A 90 14.26 -7.76 5.03
N SER A 91 13.28 -7.08 4.44
CA SER A 91 12.95 -7.27 3.01
C SER A 91 13.76 -6.26 2.19
N PRO A 92 14.74 -6.68 1.37
CA PRO A 92 15.39 -5.76 0.46
C PRO A 92 14.33 -5.13 -0.45
N TRP A 93 14.38 -3.81 -0.54
CA TRP A 93 13.77 -3.08 -1.65
C TRP A 93 14.55 -3.54 -2.90
N ILE A 94 13.89 -4.25 -3.80
CA ILE A 94 14.51 -4.86 -4.98
C ILE A 94 14.73 -3.78 -6.03
#